data_AF-A0A8H5GRB0-F1
#
_entry.id   AF-A0A8H5GRB0-F1
#
_cell.length_a   1.000
_cell.length_b   1.000
_cell.length_c   1.000
_cell.angle_alpha   90.00
_cell.angle_beta   90.00
_cell.angle_gamma   90.00
#
_symmetry.space_group_name_H-M   'P 1'
#
loop_
_entity.id
_entity.type
_entity.pdbx_description
1 polymer ?
#
loop_
_entity_poly.entity_id
_entity_poly.type
_entity_poly.pdbx_seq_one_letter_code
_entity_poly.pdbx_strand_id
1 'polypeptide(L)'
;MSVCPPYAPFFGFAGVASAMIFSTVGAAFGTAKAGIGIAGLGTFKPELIMKARSAMALATRHARILTIIFQSLIPVVMSGIIAVYGLVVSVLISGALKPGDYPLFAGFVHLGAGLACGFTGLTAGYAIGIVGDACVRAYVNESKVFVSMVLILIFAEVLGLYGLIVALIMNSQVAGLDGICT
;
A
#
# COMPACT_ATOMS: atom_id res chain seq x y z
N MET A 1 -21.96 -32.18 8.21
CA MET A 1 -22.07 -32.08 6.73
C MET A 1 -22.56 -30.72 6.19
N SER A 2 -23.18 -29.82 6.98
CA SER A 2 -23.70 -28.53 6.48
C SER A 2 -22.74 -27.33 6.57
N VAL A 3 -21.62 -27.46 7.28
CA VAL A 3 -20.72 -26.33 7.60
C VAL A 3 -19.68 -26.04 6.51
N CYS A 4 -19.41 -27.02 5.63
CA CYS A 4 -18.34 -26.97 4.65
C CYS A 4 -18.88 -27.30 3.24
N PRO A 5 -19.65 -26.37 2.64
CA PRO A 5 -20.16 -26.55 1.29
C PRO A 5 -19.04 -26.38 0.24
N PRO A 6 -19.17 -27.00 -0.95
CA PRO A 6 -18.16 -26.93 -2.01
C PRO A 6 -17.93 -25.51 -2.56
N TYR A 7 -18.87 -24.59 -2.33
CA TYR A 7 -18.73 -23.17 -2.71
C TYR A 7 -18.03 -22.31 -1.66
N ALA A 8 -17.65 -22.83 -0.49
CA ALA A 8 -16.98 -22.04 0.56
C ALA A 8 -15.65 -21.40 0.11
N PRO A 9 -14.78 -22.08 -0.67
CA PRO A 9 -13.52 -21.49 -1.15
C PRO A 9 -13.69 -20.27 -2.06
N PHE A 10 -14.84 -20.11 -2.71
CA PHE A 10 -15.14 -18.95 -3.56
C PHE A 10 -14.96 -17.63 -2.80
N PHE A 11 -15.42 -17.57 -1.55
CA PHE A 11 -15.28 -16.38 -0.72
C PHE A 11 -13.83 -16.14 -0.26
N GLY A 12 -13.06 -17.20 -0.03
CA GLY A 12 -11.63 -17.09 0.25
C GLY A 12 -10.85 -16.49 -0.91
N PHE A 13 -11.05 -17.00 -2.13
CA PHE A 13 -10.41 -16.44 -3.34
C PHE A 13 -10.89 -15.01 -3.66
N ALA A 14 -12.16 -14.70 -3.41
CA ALA A 14 -12.66 -13.33 -3.52
C ALA A 14 -11.98 -12.38 -2.52
N GLY A 15 -11.68 -12.85 -1.30
CA GLY A 15 -10.87 -12.13 -0.31
C GLY A 15 -9.44 -11.85 -0.81
N VAL A 16 -8.76 -12.88 -1.35
CA VAL A 16 -7.42 -12.73 -1.94
C VAL A 16 -7.40 -11.72 -3.09
N ALA A 17 -8.39 -11.80 -3.99
CA ALA A 17 -8.50 -10.92 -5.13
C ALA A 17 -8.78 -9.47 -4.71
N SER A 18 -9.77 -9.26 -3.83
CA SER A 18 -10.13 -7.92 -3.36
C SER A 18 -9.00 -7.21 -2.60
N ALA A 19 -8.25 -7.96 -1.77
CA ALA A 19 -7.07 -7.44 -1.07
C ALA A 19 -6.02 -6.89 -2.05
N MET A 20 -5.69 -7.63 -3.11
CA MET A 20 -4.71 -7.18 -4.11
C MET A 20 -5.24 -6.04 -4.98
N ILE A 21 -6.44 -6.18 -5.53
CA ILE A 21 -6.98 -5.24 -6.52
C ILE A 21 -7.11 -3.85 -5.90
N PHE A 22 -7.76 -3.73 -4.73
CA PHE A 22 -7.98 -2.42 -4.14
C PHE A 22 -6.69 -1.79 -3.59
N SER A 23 -5.80 -2.59 -3.00
CA SER A 23 -4.50 -2.08 -2.52
C SER A 23 -3.61 -1.60 -3.68
N THR A 24 -3.59 -2.34 -4.80
CA THR A 24 -2.81 -1.95 -5.98
C THR A 24 -3.40 -0.73 -6.70
N VAL A 25 -4.73 -0.59 -6.74
CA VAL A 25 -5.38 0.62 -7.26
C VAL A 25 -5.03 1.84 -6.39
N GLY A 26 -5.06 1.69 -5.06
CA GLY A 26 -4.62 2.74 -4.13
C GLY A 26 -3.17 3.14 -4.36
N ALA A 27 -2.28 2.15 -4.45
CA ALA A 27 -0.85 2.35 -4.72
C ALA A 27 -0.58 2.99 -6.09
N ALA A 28 -1.34 2.61 -7.12
CA ALA A 28 -1.22 3.18 -8.45
C ALA A 28 -1.67 4.64 -8.48
N PHE A 29 -2.77 4.97 -7.82
CA PHE A 29 -3.27 6.35 -7.76
C PHE A 29 -2.32 7.27 -6.98
N GLY A 30 -1.85 6.84 -5.82
CA GLY A 30 -0.89 7.60 -5.01
C GLY A 30 0.41 7.87 -5.77
N THR A 31 0.93 6.85 -6.45
CA THR A 31 2.13 6.97 -7.31
C THR A 31 1.89 7.89 -8.51
N ALA A 32 0.74 7.77 -9.18
CA ALA A 32 0.43 8.57 -10.37
C ALA A 32 0.36 10.07 -10.03
N LYS A 33 -0.37 10.44 -8.97
CA LYS A 33 -0.52 11.86 -8.57
C LYS A 33 0.78 12.44 -8.03
N ALA A 34 1.53 11.69 -7.22
CA ALA A 34 2.87 12.11 -6.78
C ALA A 34 3.83 12.27 -7.98
N GLY A 35 3.79 11.36 -8.95
CA GLY A 35 4.60 11.40 -10.16
C GLY A 35 4.35 12.62 -11.03
N ILE A 36 3.09 13.03 -11.19
CA ILE A 36 2.72 14.27 -11.91
C ILE A 36 3.32 15.50 -11.21
N GLY A 37 3.20 15.57 -9.88
CA GLY A 37 3.78 16.65 -9.08
C GLY A 37 5.30 16.75 -9.26
N ILE A 38 6.00 15.61 -9.20
CA ILE A 38 7.47 15.53 -9.37
C ILE A 38 7.87 15.92 -10.80
N ALA A 39 7.21 15.40 -11.83
CA ALA A 39 7.51 15.72 -13.23
C ALA A 39 7.31 17.22 -13.52
N GLY A 40 6.28 17.83 -12.92
CA GLY A 40 6.06 19.27 -12.99
C GLY A 40 7.17 20.09 -12.33
N LEU A 41 7.86 19.57 -11.31
CA LEU A 41 9.03 20.27 -10.74
C LEU A 41 10.26 20.24 -11.66
N GLY A 42 10.41 19.15 -12.41
CA GLY A 42 11.56 18.92 -13.29
C GLY A 42 11.74 19.97 -14.38
N THR A 43 10.65 20.60 -14.82
CA THR A 43 10.69 21.65 -15.84
C THR A 43 11.15 23.00 -15.28
N PHE A 44 10.89 23.29 -14.00
CA PHE A 44 11.24 24.58 -13.38
C PHE A 44 12.60 24.56 -12.67
N LYS A 45 12.96 23.44 -12.04
CA LYS A 45 14.25 23.26 -11.35
C LYS A 45 14.89 21.93 -11.79
N PRO A 46 15.43 21.85 -13.03
CA PRO A 46 16.00 20.61 -13.57
C PRO A 46 17.21 20.10 -12.77
N GLU A 47 17.89 20.95 -11.99
CA GLU A 47 18.95 20.54 -11.08
C GLU A 47 18.51 19.52 -10.02
N LEU A 48 17.21 19.47 -9.70
CA LEU A 48 16.64 18.49 -8.77
C LEU A 48 16.30 17.14 -9.41
N ILE A 49 16.24 17.03 -10.75
CA ILE A 49 15.77 15.82 -11.45
C ILE A 49 16.80 15.25 -12.46
N MET A 50 17.47 16.10 -13.25
CA MET A 50 18.38 15.65 -14.32
C MET A 50 19.72 15.12 -13.83
N LYS A 51 20.10 15.37 -12.57
CA LYS A 51 21.33 14.79 -12.00
C LYS A 51 21.13 13.36 -11.46
N ALA A 52 19.89 12.88 -11.33
CA ALA A 52 19.61 11.52 -10.88
C ALA A 52 20.07 10.44 -11.87
N ARG A 53 20.12 10.73 -13.19
CA ARG A 53 20.51 9.73 -14.21
C ARG A 53 22.01 9.71 -14.53
N SER A 54 22.71 10.85 -14.45
CA SER A 54 24.15 10.92 -14.78
C SER A 54 25.09 10.89 -13.56
N ALA A 55 24.59 11.09 -12.32
CA ALA A 55 25.42 11.11 -11.12
C ALA A 55 25.55 9.77 -10.38
N MET A 56 24.92 8.68 -10.85
CA MET A 56 25.20 7.33 -10.33
C MET A 56 26.69 6.96 -10.48
N ALA A 57 27.39 7.57 -11.46
CA ALA A 57 28.81 7.33 -11.72
C ALA A 57 29.80 8.24 -10.95
N LEU A 58 29.35 9.24 -10.17
CA LEU A 58 30.26 10.15 -9.44
C LEU A 58 29.83 10.35 -7.98
N ALA A 59 29.89 9.27 -7.21
CA ALA A 59 29.25 9.11 -5.90
C ALA A 59 29.94 9.76 -4.67
N THR A 60 30.86 10.74 -4.79
CA THR A 60 31.68 11.11 -3.59
C THR A 60 31.93 12.58 -3.26
N ARG A 61 31.38 13.60 -3.95
CA ARG A 61 31.64 15.01 -3.56
C ARG A 61 30.47 15.96 -3.32
N HIS A 62 29.22 15.56 -3.51
CA HIS A 62 28.07 16.40 -3.14
C HIS A 62 26.95 15.61 -2.47
N ALA A 63 27.19 15.16 -1.23
CA ALA A 63 26.18 14.51 -0.39
C ALA A 63 24.92 15.39 -0.12
N ARG A 64 25.03 16.73 -0.27
CA ARG A 64 23.90 17.66 -0.12
C ARG A 64 22.94 17.70 -1.32
N ILE A 65 23.35 17.28 -2.51
CA ILE A 65 22.47 17.28 -3.70
C ILE A 65 21.66 15.99 -3.78
N LEU A 66 22.25 14.86 -3.38
CA LEU A 66 21.57 13.57 -3.36
C LEU A 66 20.37 13.56 -2.40
N THR A 67 20.46 14.29 -1.29
CA THR A 67 19.40 14.39 -0.27
C THR A 67 18.09 14.95 -0.84
N ILE A 68 18.16 15.91 -1.77
CA ILE A 68 16.97 16.61 -2.28
C ILE A 68 16.15 15.71 -3.22
N ILE A 69 16.82 14.81 -3.95
CA ILE A 69 16.18 13.86 -4.87
C ILE A 69 15.38 12.81 -4.10
N PHE A 70 15.98 12.23 -3.05
CA PHE A 70 15.29 11.27 -2.18
C PHE A 70 14.09 11.88 -1.44
N GLN A 71 14.12 13.18 -1.11
CA GLN A 71 13.01 13.86 -0.43
C GLN A 71 11.74 13.96 -1.30
N SER A 72 11.90 14.11 -2.62
CA SER A 72 10.76 14.13 -3.56
C SER A 72 10.15 12.75 -3.82
N LEU A 73 10.91 11.67 -3.57
CA LEU A 73 10.47 10.29 -3.81
C LEU A 73 9.72 9.68 -2.62
N ILE A 74 9.72 10.31 -1.45
CA ILE A 74 9.05 9.81 -0.24
C ILE A 74 7.57 9.46 -0.49
N PRO A 75 6.74 10.31 -1.12
CA PRO A 75 5.33 9.98 -1.33
C PRO A 75 5.12 8.76 -2.26
N VAL A 76 6.02 8.58 -3.24
CA VAL A 76 5.97 7.44 -4.17
C VAL A 76 6.30 6.14 -3.45
N VAL A 77 7.35 6.15 -2.62
CA VAL A 77 7.74 4.97 -1.84
C VAL A 77 6.62 4.59 -0.87
N MET A 78 6.02 5.56 -0.16
CA MET A 78 4.92 5.29 0.78
C MET A 78 3.69 4.69 0.07
N SER A 79 3.31 5.24 -1.09
CA SER A 79 2.24 4.66 -1.90
C SER A 79 2.53 3.21 -2.33
N GLY A 80 3.81 2.84 -2.51
CA GLY A 80 4.22 1.46 -2.82
C GLY A 80 4.06 0.48 -1.65
N ILE A 81 4.22 0.95 -0.41
CA ILE A 81 4.10 0.09 0.79
C ILE A 81 2.66 -0.41 0.95
N ILE A 82 1.66 0.38 0.57
CA ILE A 82 0.24 -0.03 0.59
C ILE A 82 -0.01 -1.31 -0.24
N ALA A 83 0.63 -1.44 -1.40
CA ALA A 83 0.50 -2.65 -2.23
C ALA A 83 1.10 -3.88 -1.51
N VAL A 84 2.14 -3.69 -0.72
CA VAL A 84 2.76 -4.76 0.07
C VAL A 84 1.82 -5.23 1.18
N TYR A 85 1.03 -4.33 1.79
CA TYR A 85 0.02 -4.72 2.77
C TYR A 85 -1.03 -5.68 2.16
N GLY A 86 -1.55 -5.34 0.98
CA GLY A 86 -2.45 -6.23 0.23
C GLY A 86 -1.80 -7.56 -0.12
N LEU A 87 -0.54 -7.54 -0.57
CA LEU A 87 0.23 -8.75 -0.89
C LEU A 87 0.38 -9.67 0.32
N VAL A 88 0.73 -9.12 1.50
CA VAL A 88 0.89 -9.91 2.73
C VAL A 88 -0.41 -10.61 3.10
N VAL A 89 -1.55 -9.90 3.08
CA VAL A 89 -2.86 -10.50 3.38
C VAL A 89 -3.21 -11.59 2.37
N SER A 90 -3.05 -11.33 1.08
CA SER A 90 -3.35 -12.29 0.01
C SER A 90 -2.52 -13.57 0.11
N VAL A 91 -1.23 -13.46 0.41
CA VAL A 91 -0.35 -14.63 0.58
C VAL A 91 -0.74 -15.44 1.82
N LEU A 92 -1.09 -14.77 2.93
CA LEU A 92 -1.52 -15.45 4.16
C LEU A 92 -2.83 -16.23 3.95
N ILE A 93 -3.82 -15.62 3.28
CA ILE A 93 -5.10 -16.29 2.97
C ILE A 93 -4.87 -17.45 1.99
N SER A 94 -4.02 -17.25 0.97
CA SER A 94 -3.68 -18.31 0.00
C SER A 94 -3.01 -19.52 0.66
N GLY A 95 -2.20 -19.30 1.71
CA GLY A 95 -1.58 -20.39 2.47
C GLY A 95 -2.55 -21.17 3.36
N ALA A 96 -3.70 -20.58 3.70
CA ALA A 96 -4.72 -21.21 4.56
C ALA A 96 -5.78 -22.01 3.80
N LEU A 97 -5.86 -21.88 2.46
CA LEU A 97 -6.84 -22.56 1.62
C LEU A 97 -6.46 -24.03 1.37
N LYS A 98 -7.19 -24.97 1.99
CA LYS A 98 -7.06 -26.42 1.77
C LYS A 98 -8.31 -26.99 1.07
N PRO A 99 -8.18 -27.85 0.04
CA PRO A 99 -9.32 -28.48 -0.61
C PRO A 99 -9.92 -29.58 0.29
N GLY A 100 -11.14 -29.35 0.81
CA GLY A 100 -11.93 -30.36 1.55
C GLY A 100 -12.23 -29.98 3.02
N ASP A 101 -11.32 -29.27 3.69
CA ASP A 101 -11.48 -28.81 5.07
C ASP A 101 -11.55 -27.28 5.12
N TYR A 102 -12.66 -26.72 4.64
CA TYR A 102 -12.87 -25.28 4.59
C TYR A 102 -14.31 -24.91 4.97
N PRO A 103 -14.53 -24.41 6.21
CA PRO A 103 -15.86 -24.02 6.65
C PRO A 103 -16.31 -22.70 6.01
N LEU A 104 -17.62 -22.53 5.82
CA LEU A 104 -18.18 -21.32 5.24
C LEU A 104 -17.85 -20.05 6.05
N PHE A 105 -17.74 -20.19 7.38
CA PHE A 105 -17.32 -19.11 8.27
C PHE A 105 -15.91 -18.61 7.93
N ALA A 106 -14.95 -19.52 7.69
CA ALA A 106 -13.61 -19.14 7.26
C ALA A 106 -13.67 -18.33 5.96
N GLY A 107 -14.45 -18.79 4.98
CA GLY A 107 -14.64 -18.08 3.71
C GLY A 107 -15.10 -16.64 3.87
N PHE A 108 -16.11 -16.37 4.71
CA PHE A 108 -16.58 -15.00 4.98
C PHE A 108 -15.57 -14.16 5.76
N VAL A 109 -14.84 -14.75 6.71
CA VAL A 109 -13.77 -14.05 7.44
C VAL A 109 -12.63 -13.66 6.50
N HIS A 110 -12.22 -14.53 5.59
CA HIS A 110 -11.18 -14.23 4.60
C HIS A 110 -11.64 -13.17 3.57
N LEU A 111 -12.90 -13.20 3.15
CA LEU A 111 -13.48 -12.12 2.35
C LEU A 111 -13.44 -10.78 3.11
N GLY A 112 -13.88 -10.78 4.36
CA GLY A 112 -13.89 -9.58 5.21
C GLY A 112 -12.48 -9.04 5.47
N ALA A 113 -11.51 -9.91 5.73
CA ALA A 113 -10.10 -9.55 5.90
C ALA A 113 -9.53 -8.89 4.63
N GLY A 114 -9.84 -9.45 3.46
CA GLY A 114 -9.39 -8.89 2.19
C GLY A 114 -10.01 -7.54 1.85
N LEU A 115 -11.32 -7.38 2.08
CA LEU A 115 -12.01 -6.10 1.87
C LEU A 115 -11.58 -5.02 2.87
N ALA A 116 -11.36 -5.39 4.13
CA ALA A 116 -10.88 -4.47 5.16
C ALA A 116 -9.52 -3.86 4.78
N CYS A 117 -8.54 -4.69 4.44
CA CYS A 117 -7.22 -4.22 4.01
C CYS A 117 -7.28 -3.48 2.66
N GLY A 118 -8.10 -3.96 1.71
CA GLY A 118 -8.22 -3.38 0.38
C GLY A 118 -8.78 -1.96 0.38
N PHE A 119 -9.92 -1.72 1.04
CA PHE A 119 -10.56 -0.40 1.06
C PHE A 119 -9.78 0.64 1.86
N THR A 120 -9.15 0.23 2.97
CA THR A 120 -8.27 1.14 3.73
C THR A 120 -7.04 1.51 2.92
N GLY A 121 -6.45 0.55 2.19
CA GLY A 121 -5.33 0.78 1.29
C GLY A 121 -5.68 1.73 0.14
N LEU A 122 -6.86 1.56 -0.48
CA LEU A 122 -7.36 2.47 -1.50
C LEU A 122 -7.52 3.90 -0.98
N THR A 123 -8.12 4.04 0.20
CA THR A 123 -8.35 5.35 0.84
C THR A 123 -7.04 6.02 1.26
N ALA A 124 -6.10 5.27 1.82
CA ALA A 124 -4.77 5.74 2.18
C ALA A 124 -3.99 6.21 0.94
N GLY A 125 -3.99 5.41 -0.13
CA GLY A 125 -3.33 5.76 -1.40
C GLY A 125 -3.92 7.01 -2.06
N TYR A 126 -5.24 7.20 -1.96
CA TYR A 126 -5.92 8.41 -2.42
C TYR A 126 -5.47 9.66 -1.63
N ALA A 127 -5.43 9.56 -0.29
CA ALA A 127 -4.97 10.64 0.58
C ALA A 127 -3.50 11.00 0.30
N ILE A 128 -2.62 10.01 0.20
CA ILE A 128 -1.19 10.19 -0.11
C ILE A 128 -1.00 10.83 -1.48
N GLY A 129 -1.79 10.44 -2.49
CA GLY A 129 -1.71 11.02 -3.82
C GLY A 129 -2.02 12.52 -3.87
N ILE A 130 -3.10 12.95 -3.20
CA ILE A 130 -3.50 14.36 -3.18
C ILE A 130 -2.53 15.19 -2.33
N VAL A 131 -2.19 14.71 -1.13
CA VAL A 131 -1.23 15.39 -0.26
C VAL A 131 0.14 15.48 -0.93
N GLY A 132 0.60 14.39 -1.55
CA GLY A 132 1.88 14.32 -2.27
C GLY A 132 1.98 15.35 -3.40
N ASP A 133 0.96 15.44 -4.26
CA ASP A 133 0.93 16.40 -5.37
C ASP A 133 0.95 17.86 -4.86
N ALA A 134 0.18 18.18 -3.81
CA ALA A 134 0.14 19.52 -3.23
C ALA A 134 1.45 19.89 -2.50
N CYS A 135 1.99 18.98 -1.69
CA CYS A 135 3.21 19.20 -0.91
C CYS A 135 4.45 19.33 -1.79
N VAL A 136 4.57 18.50 -2.83
CA VAL A 136 5.69 18.57 -3.78
C VAL A 136 5.68 19.91 -4.52
N ARG A 137 4.51 20.41 -4.92
CA ARG A 137 4.39 21.75 -5.55
C ARG A 137 4.71 22.89 -4.58
N ALA A 138 4.31 22.78 -3.32
CA ALA A 138 4.65 23.78 -2.28
C ALA A 138 6.15 23.80 -1.95
N TYR A 139 6.82 22.65 -2.02
CA TYR A 139 8.25 22.51 -1.72
C TYR A 139 9.16 23.33 -2.66
N VAL A 140 8.68 23.66 -3.87
CA VAL A 140 9.41 24.54 -4.81
C VAL A 140 9.61 25.94 -4.26
N ASN A 141 8.62 26.42 -3.49
CA ASN A 141 8.56 27.78 -2.98
C ASN A 141 9.33 27.91 -1.66
N GLU A 142 9.24 26.93 -0.76
CA GLU A 142 9.97 26.92 0.51
C GLU A 142 10.36 25.49 0.92
N SER A 143 11.65 25.24 1.14
CA SER A 143 12.16 23.91 1.51
C SER A 143 11.86 23.51 2.96
N LYS A 144 11.45 24.45 3.81
CA LYS A 144 11.07 24.19 5.21
C LYS A 144 9.77 23.40 5.35
N VAL A 145 8.95 23.30 4.29
CA VAL A 145 7.68 22.54 4.28
C VAL A 145 7.90 21.02 4.31
N PHE A 146 9.15 20.56 4.14
CA PHE A 146 9.50 19.14 4.10
C PHE A 146 9.05 18.35 5.33
N VAL A 147 9.28 18.89 6.54
CA VAL A 147 8.92 18.17 7.78
C VAL A 147 7.41 18.03 7.91
N SER A 148 6.66 19.08 7.58
CA SER A 148 5.19 19.07 7.58
C SER A 148 4.63 18.09 6.54
N MET A 149 5.25 18.00 5.35
CA MET A 149 4.87 17.01 4.34
C MET A 149 4.99 15.58 4.89
N VAL A 150 6.14 15.22 5.48
CA VAL A 150 6.37 13.88 6.00
C VAL A 150 5.38 13.53 7.12
N LEU A 151 5.13 14.48 8.04
CA LEU A 151 4.19 14.27 9.14
C LEU A 151 2.78 13.92 8.63
N ILE A 152 2.26 14.67 7.64
CA ILE A 152 0.92 14.42 7.08
C ILE A 152 0.89 13.06 6.37
N LEU A 153 1.94 12.72 5.62
CA LEU A 153 2.02 11.43 4.91
C LEU A 153 2.07 10.23 5.88
N ILE A 154 2.70 10.36 7.05
CA ILE A 154 2.69 9.31 8.08
C ILE A 154 1.26 9.07 8.58
N PHE A 155 0.50 10.13 8.88
CA PHE A 155 -0.89 9.98 9.32
C PHE A 155 -1.79 9.36 8.24
N ALA A 156 -1.54 9.66 6.97
CA ALA A 156 -2.25 9.03 5.86
C ALA A 156 -1.91 7.53 5.73
N GLU A 157 -0.64 7.15 5.88
CA GLU A 157 -0.17 5.77 5.78
C GLU A 157 -0.74 4.87 6.90
N VAL A 158 -0.87 5.42 8.10
CA VAL A 158 -1.41 4.68 9.26
C VAL A 158 -2.83 4.15 9.01
N LEU A 159 -3.63 4.80 8.15
CA LEU A 159 -4.93 4.29 7.73
C LEU A 159 -4.83 2.92 7.04
N GLY A 160 -3.80 2.74 6.20
CA GLY A 160 -3.52 1.46 5.55
C GLY A 160 -3.06 0.39 6.55
N LEU A 161 -2.20 0.78 7.49
CA LEU A 161 -1.73 -0.11 8.57
C LEU A 161 -2.87 -0.63 9.45
N TYR A 162 -3.87 0.20 9.76
CA TYR A 162 -5.03 -0.25 10.54
C TYR A 162 -5.81 -1.35 9.83
N GLY A 163 -6.01 -1.25 8.51
CA GLY A 163 -6.67 -2.31 7.75
C GLY A 163 -5.88 -3.61 7.70
N LEU A 164 -4.55 -3.53 7.60
CA LEU A 164 -3.67 -4.70 7.67
C LEU A 164 -3.79 -5.40 9.05
N ILE A 165 -3.73 -4.65 10.15
CA ILE A 165 -3.81 -5.23 11.50
C ILE A 165 -5.15 -5.95 11.70
N VAL A 166 -6.26 -5.34 11.26
CA VAL A 166 -7.59 -5.96 11.34
C VAL A 166 -7.63 -7.25 10.52
N ALA A 167 -7.12 -7.23 9.28
CA ALA A 167 -7.06 -8.42 8.43
C ALA A 167 -6.23 -9.56 9.05
N LEU A 168 -5.12 -9.23 9.71
CA LEU A 168 -4.27 -10.20 10.41
C LEU A 168 -5.00 -10.84 11.60
N ILE A 169 -5.68 -10.03 12.43
CA ILE A 169 -6.46 -10.54 13.57
C ILE A 169 -7.57 -11.47 13.09
N MET A 170 -8.27 -11.08 12.01
CA MET A 170 -9.31 -11.92 11.40
C MET A 170 -8.74 -13.25 10.91
N ASN A 171 -7.57 -13.24 10.25
CA ASN A 171 -6.91 -14.45 9.78
C ASN A 171 -6.47 -15.37 10.93
N SER A 172 -6.01 -14.80 12.05
CA SER A 172 -5.62 -15.57 13.25
C SER A 172 -6.79 -16.31 13.89
N GLN A 173 -8.02 -15.79 13.79
CA GLN A 173 -9.21 -16.49 14.31
C GLN A 173 -9.61 -17.69 13.45
N VAL A 174 -9.27 -17.70 12.16
CA VAL A 174 -9.56 -18.82 11.27
C VAL A 174 -8.64 -20.01 11.53
N ALA A 175 -7.38 -19.77 11.91
CA ALA A 175 -6.40 -20.83 12.19
C ALA A 175 -6.81 -21.79 13.32
N GLY A 176 -7.78 -21.41 14.18
CA GLY A 176 -8.32 -22.27 15.25
C GLY A 176 -9.46 -23.20 14.82
N LEU A 177 -9.87 -23.20 13.54
CA LEU A 177 -11.04 -23.92 13.03
C LEU A 177 -10.70 -25.17 12.20
N ASP A 178 -9.41 -25.55 12.12
CA ASP A 178 -8.95 -26.76 11.43
C ASP A 178 -9.58 -28.00 12.11
N GLY A 179 -10.40 -28.77 11.37
CA GLY A 179 -11.05 -29.99 11.86
C GLY A 179 -12.56 -29.92 12.12
N ILE A 180 -13.26 -28.83 11.76
CA ILE A 180 -14.72 -28.76 11.86
C ILE A 180 -15.42 -29.47 10.69
N CYS A 181 -14.71 -29.70 9.57
CA CYS A 181 -15.26 -30.34 8.38
C CYS A 181 -15.05 -31.86 8.31
N THR A 182 -14.28 -32.45 9.23
CA THR A 182 -14.08 -33.91 9.35
C THR A 182 -15.21 -34.60 10.09
#